data_AF-A0A260WI00-F1
#
_entry.id   AF-A0A260WI00-F1
#
_cell.length_a   1.000
_cell.length_b   1.000
_cell.length_c   1.000
_cell.angle_alpha   90.00
_cell.angle_beta   90.00
_cell.angle_gamma   90.00
#
_symmetry.space_group_name_H-M   'P 1'
#
loop_
_entity.id
_entity.type
_entity.pdbx_description
1 polymer ?
#
loop_
_entity_poly.entity_id
_entity_poly.type
_entity_poly.pdbx_seq_one_letter_code
_entity_poly.pdbx_strand_id
1 'polypeptide(L)'
;MWSWDAFFSILTSTQLLEGAWVTIWLTVVSMILGLILAVVVAAARSSKLMPLRAIAGFYVWLMRGTPLLVQLVIIYTGLPQVGIKLGVIEAALLGLVLNEAAYLSEIVRSGLLSVPTGQTEAARALGMSPTKVFRVVVLPQALRVMIPPLGNSFNGLLKTTTLVSVISVQELLRRTQFLVQINFRVLEGLCAAALYFLVLTTLWGLIQRMIEVRVGRGYDRDYRRKGGTKTDKLDDSVMEAEAVNR
;
A
#
# COMPACT_ATOMS: atom_id res chain seq x y z
N MET A 1 -30.31 23.10 -3.36
CA MET A 1 -30.17 22.84 -4.81
C MET A 1 -28.69 22.88 -5.16
N TRP A 2 -28.23 21.98 -6.02
CA TRP A 2 -26.83 21.89 -6.44
C TRP A 2 -26.34 23.18 -7.14
N SER A 3 -25.11 23.60 -6.87
CA SER A 3 -24.46 24.76 -7.52
C SER A 3 -23.14 24.38 -8.18
N TRP A 4 -23.09 24.50 -9.51
CA TRP A 4 -21.86 24.30 -10.28
C TRP A 4 -20.78 25.34 -9.96
N ASP A 5 -21.17 26.60 -9.79
CA ASP A 5 -20.23 27.68 -9.46
C ASP A 5 -19.54 27.43 -8.12
N ALA A 6 -20.30 27.02 -7.11
CA ALA A 6 -19.75 26.66 -5.81
C ALA A 6 -18.84 25.42 -5.89
N PHE A 7 -19.25 24.40 -6.65
CA PHE A 7 -18.44 23.21 -6.89
C PHE A 7 -17.08 23.57 -7.52
N PHE A 8 -17.07 24.33 -8.61
CA PHE A 8 -15.82 24.70 -9.29
C PHE A 8 -14.96 25.64 -8.43
N SER A 9 -15.59 26.59 -7.72
CA SER A 9 -14.89 27.47 -6.78
C SER A 9 -14.17 26.70 -5.66
N ILE A 10 -14.84 25.69 -5.08
CA ILE A 10 -14.22 24.82 -4.07
C ILE A 10 -13.14 23.95 -4.71
N LEU A 11 -13.43 23.33 -5.87
CA LEU A 11 -12.52 22.42 -6.57
C LEU A 11 -11.18 23.07 -6.91
N THR A 12 -11.19 24.31 -7.40
CA THR A 12 -9.96 25.03 -7.78
C THR A 12 -9.39 25.89 -6.66
N SER A 13 -9.94 25.80 -5.44
CA SER A 13 -9.46 26.58 -4.30
C SER A 13 -8.03 26.18 -3.92
N THR A 14 -7.24 27.18 -3.48
CA THR A 14 -5.88 26.94 -2.96
C THR A 14 -5.90 26.04 -1.73
N GLN A 15 -6.97 26.11 -0.94
CA GLN A 15 -7.18 25.27 0.22
C GLN A 15 -7.25 23.78 -0.15
N LEU A 16 -7.99 23.39 -1.20
CA LEU A 16 -8.03 21.98 -1.63
C LEU A 16 -6.70 21.51 -2.21
N LEU A 17 -6.01 22.35 -2.98
CA LEU A 17 -4.68 22.04 -3.53
C LEU A 17 -3.64 21.79 -2.42
N GLU A 18 -3.60 22.66 -1.41
CA GLU A 18 -2.74 22.47 -0.24
C GLU A 18 -3.13 21.22 0.57
N GLY A 19 -4.43 20.94 0.70
CA GLY A 19 -4.92 19.72 1.35
C GLY A 19 -4.47 18.46 0.61
N ALA A 20 -4.58 18.44 -0.72
CA ALA A 20 -4.10 17.37 -1.57
C ALA A 20 -2.59 17.17 -1.43
N TRP A 21 -1.82 18.25 -1.38
CA TRP A 21 -0.37 18.18 -1.14
C TRP A 21 -0.04 17.54 0.21
N VAL A 22 -0.71 17.96 1.29
CA VAL A 22 -0.53 17.38 2.64
C VAL A 22 -0.90 15.89 2.64
N THR A 23 -1.99 15.51 1.98
CA THR A 23 -2.40 14.10 1.83
C THR A 23 -1.33 13.27 1.12
N ILE A 24 -0.82 13.75 -0.03
CA ILE A 24 0.26 13.05 -0.77
C ILE A 24 1.50 12.93 0.10
N TRP A 25 1.94 14.02 0.71
CA TRP A 25 3.14 14.05 1.55
C TRP A 25 3.02 13.07 2.74
N LEU A 26 1.91 13.10 3.47
CA LEU A 26 1.65 12.15 4.56
C LEU A 26 1.69 10.71 4.09
N THR A 27 1.06 10.42 2.94
CA THR A 27 1.01 9.07 2.37
C THR A 27 2.41 8.58 2.03
N VAL A 28 3.20 9.38 1.30
CA VAL A 28 4.55 9.01 0.86
C VAL A 28 5.48 8.80 2.05
N VAL A 29 5.51 9.75 3.00
CA VAL A 29 6.37 9.65 4.18
C VAL A 29 5.97 8.46 5.04
N SER A 30 4.67 8.27 5.30
CA SER A 30 4.18 7.15 6.12
C SER A 30 4.44 5.81 5.45
N MET A 31 4.31 5.72 4.13
CA MET A 31 4.65 4.50 3.38
C MET A 31 6.14 4.16 3.50
N ILE A 32 7.03 5.13 3.32
CA ILE A 32 8.48 4.91 3.37
C ILE A 32 8.90 4.46 4.78
N LEU A 33 8.51 5.22 5.80
CA LEU A 33 8.83 4.91 7.19
C LEU A 33 8.17 3.60 7.65
N GLY A 34 6.92 3.38 7.23
CA GLY A 34 6.17 2.16 7.48
C GLY A 34 6.86 0.94 6.87
N LEU A 35 7.35 1.03 5.63
CA LEU A 35 8.08 -0.05 4.98
C LEU A 35 9.42 -0.35 5.65
N ILE A 36 10.15 0.68 6.09
CA ILE A 36 11.39 0.50 6.87
C ILE A 36 11.11 -0.28 8.16
N LEU A 37 10.11 0.17 8.93
CA LEU A 37 9.71 -0.51 10.17
C LEU A 37 9.17 -1.92 9.89
N ALA A 38 8.42 -2.11 8.81
CA ALA A 38 7.89 -3.39 8.40
C ALA A 38 8.97 -4.44 8.12
N VAL A 39 10.09 -4.04 7.50
CA VAL A 39 11.24 -4.94 7.29
C VAL A 39 11.83 -5.39 8.63
N VAL A 40 11.97 -4.47 9.60
CA VAL A 40 12.45 -4.80 10.95
C VAL A 40 11.48 -5.76 11.66
N VAL A 41 10.18 -5.47 11.61
CA VAL A 41 9.14 -6.30 12.23
C VAL A 41 9.08 -7.68 11.56
N ALA A 42 9.14 -7.77 10.24
CA ALA A 42 9.15 -9.03 9.50
C ALA A 42 10.39 -9.88 9.85
N ALA A 43 11.55 -9.26 9.98
CA ALA A 43 12.79 -9.92 10.42
C ALA A 43 12.66 -10.42 11.87
N ALA A 44 12.14 -9.60 12.78
CA ALA A 44 11.91 -9.99 14.18
C ALA A 44 10.91 -11.16 14.30
N ARG A 45 9.83 -11.17 13.51
CA ARG A 45 8.87 -12.28 13.45
C ARG A 45 9.47 -13.58 12.90
N SER A 46 10.49 -13.47 12.06
CA SER A 46 11.20 -14.61 11.46
C SER A 46 12.40 -15.07 12.31
N SER A 47 12.66 -14.41 13.44
CA SER A 47 13.78 -14.72 14.32
C SER A 47 13.60 -16.07 15.03
N LYS A 48 14.72 -16.75 15.28
CA LYS A 48 14.78 -17.94 16.15
C LYS A 48 14.60 -17.59 17.62
N LEU A 49 14.86 -16.32 18.00
CA LEU A 49 14.74 -15.84 19.37
C LEU A 49 13.26 -15.64 19.71
N MET A 50 12.76 -16.47 20.64
CA MET A 50 11.35 -16.46 21.05
C MET A 50 10.87 -15.08 21.56
N PRO A 51 11.65 -14.31 22.36
CA PRO A 51 11.22 -12.98 22.80
C PRO A 51 11.00 -11.98 21.65
N LEU A 52 11.90 -11.93 20.67
CA LEU A 52 11.75 -11.03 19.51
C LEU A 52 10.50 -11.36 18.70
N ARG A 53 10.27 -12.65 18.48
CA ARG A 53 9.09 -13.14 17.76
C ARG A 53 7.80 -12.83 18.52
N ALA A 54 7.80 -12.97 19.85
CA ALA A 54 6.66 -12.68 20.70
C ALA A 54 6.33 -11.17 20.70
N ILE A 55 7.32 -10.30 20.89
CA ILE A 55 7.13 -8.83 20.87
C ILE A 55 6.61 -8.37 19.51
N ALA A 56 7.23 -8.82 18.42
CA ALA A 56 6.79 -8.45 17.08
C ALA A 56 5.40 -9.02 16.76
N GLY A 57 5.08 -10.23 17.24
CA GLY A 57 3.76 -10.83 17.13
C GLY A 57 2.68 -10.03 17.88
N PHE A 58 2.97 -9.62 19.11
CA PHE A 58 2.09 -8.77 19.91
C PHE A 58 1.85 -7.41 19.26
N TYR A 59 2.91 -6.75 18.78
CA TYR A 59 2.80 -5.50 18.03
C TYR A 59 1.88 -5.63 16.81
N VAL A 60 2.08 -6.67 15.97
CA VAL A 60 1.25 -6.87 14.78
C VAL A 60 -0.21 -7.17 15.17
N TRP A 61 -0.42 -8.00 16.19
CA TRP A 61 -1.76 -8.30 16.71
C TRP A 61 -2.46 -7.04 17.22
N LEU A 62 -1.78 -6.20 17.99
CA LEU A 62 -2.33 -4.97 18.54
C LEU A 62 -2.68 -3.96 17.44
N MET A 63 -1.74 -3.69 16.53
CA MET A 63 -1.91 -2.66 15.50
C MET A 63 -2.98 -3.03 14.47
N ARG A 64 -3.13 -4.32 14.14
CA ARG A 64 -4.14 -4.80 13.18
C ARG A 64 -5.46 -5.17 13.84
N GLY A 65 -5.45 -5.42 15.16
CA GLY A 65 -6.63 -5.74 15.95
C GLY A 65 -7.36 -4.50 16.48
N THR A 66 -6.78 -3.31 16.35
CA THR A 66 -7.38 -2.05 16.81
C THR A 66 -7.62 -1.07 15.65
N PRO A 67 -8.74 -0.31 15.62
CA PRO A 67 -8.98 0.67 14.57
C PRO A 67 -7.93 1.78 14.59
N LEU A 68 -7.42 2.17 13.42
CA LEU A 68 -6.44 3.25 13.29
C LEU A 68 -6.96 4.58 13.86
N LEU A 69 -8.26 4.88 13.71
CA LEU A 69 -8.84 6.08 14.29
C LEU A 69 -8.64 6.13 15.82
N VAL A 70 -8.84 5.00 16.51
CA VAL A 70 -8.62 4.89 17.96
C VAL A 70 -7.15 5.07 18.30
N GLN A 71 -6.24 4.47 17.52
CA GLN A 71 -4.79 4.65 17.69
C GLN A 71 -4.39 6.13 17.58
N LEU A 72 -4.88 6.84 16.56
CA LEU A 72 -4.60 8.27 16.34
C LEU A 72 -5.10 9.13 17.52
N VAL A 73 -6.32 8.88 18.00
CA VAL A 73 -6.89 9.62 19.14
C VAL A 73 -6.10 9.36 20.42
N ILE A 74 -5.73 8.11 20.71
CA ILE A 74 -4.91 7.76 21.88
C ILE A 74 -3.52 8.39 21.79
N ILE A 75 -2.89 8.36 20.62
CA ILE A 75 -1.57 8.98 20.43
C ILE A 75 -1.65 10.48 20.67
N TYR A 76 -2.65 11.16 20.11
CA TYR A 76 -2.76 12.62 20.20
C TYR A 76 -3.25 13.11 21.57
N THR A 77 -4.19 12.41 22.21
CA THR A 77 -4.82 12.87 23.47
C THR A 77 -4.36 12.12 24.72
N GLY A 78 -3.92 10.86 24.58
CA GLY A 78 -3.47 10.01 25.68
C GLY A 78 -2.00 10.20 26.05
N LEU A 79 -1.09 10.26 25.08
CA LEU A 79 0.35 10.47 25.36
C LEU A 79 0.65 11.74 26.17
N PRO A 80 -0.04 12.88 25.97
CA PRO A 80 0.16 14.06 26.81
C PRO A 80 -0.10 13.81 28.30
N GLN A 81 -0.97 12.86 28.67
CA GLN A 81 -1.29 12.53 30.06
C GLN A 81 -0.12 11.87 30.79
N VAL A 82 0.83 11.29 30.05
CA VAL A 82 2.07 10.70 30.58
C VAL A 82 3.29 11.57 30.29
N GLY A 83 3.08 12.84 29.91
CA GLY A 83 4.13 13.84 29.70
C GLY A 83 4.71 13.90 28.29
N ILE A 84 4.22 13.10 27.34
CA ILE A 84 4.71 13.08 25.95
C ILE A 84 3.77 13.92 25.07
N LYS A 85 4.21 15.12 24.67
CA LYS A 85 3.42 16.03 23.84
C LYS A 85 3.94 16.03 22.40
N LEU A 86 3.15 15.50 21.48
CA LEU A 86 3.43 15.50 20.06
C LEU A 86 2.63 16.60 19.35
N GLY A 87 3.22 17.23 18.35
CA GLY A 87 2.48 18.04 17.39
C GLY A 87 1.49 17.20 16.60
N VAL A 88 0.46 17.85 16.03
CA VAL A 88 -0.60 17.17 15.26
C VAL A 88 -0.04 16.33 14.09
N ILE A 89 0.98 16.85 13.39
CA ILE A 89 1.64 16.13 12.29
C ILE A 89 2.49 14.95 12.81
N GLU A 90 3.17 15.11 13.94
CA GLU A 90 3.98 14.06 14.55
C GLU A 90 3.11 12.90 15.04
N ALA A 91 1.99 13.21 15.70
CA ALA A 91 0.99 12.23 16.13
C ALA A 91 0.38 11.48 14.93
N ALA A 92 0.06 12.20 13.84
CA ALA A 92 -0.44 11.62 12.62
C ALA A 92 0.57 10.66 11.97
N LEU A 93 1.82 11.09 11.79
CA LEU A 93 2.89 10.25 11.24
C LEU A 93 3.14 9.02 12.12
N LEU A 94 3.20 9.20 13.45
CA LEU A 94 3.41 8.09 14.37
C LEU A 94 2.30 7.04 14.24
N GLY A 95 1.03 7.46 14.25
CA GLY A 95 -0.11 6.55 14.12
C GLY A 95 -0.14 5.85 12.76
N LEU A 96 0.02 6.61 11.67
CA LEU A 96 0.00 6.05 10.31
C LEU A 96 1.16 5.07 10.09
N VAL A 97 2.38 5.41 10.52
CA VAL A 97 3.57 4.56 10.36
C VAL A 97 3.45 3.28 11.19
N LEU A 98 3.03 3.39 12.46
CA LEU A 98 2.87 2.21 13.32
C LEU A 98 1.78 1.27 12.81
N ASN A 99 0.69 1.80 12.28
CA ASN A 99 -0.38 0.99 11.73
C ASN A 99 0.05 0.33 10.43
N GLU A 100 0.54 1.12 9.47
CA GLU A 100 0.90 0.64 8.14
C GLU A 100 2.06 -0.38 8.20
N ALA A 101 3.07 -0.14 9.05
CA ALA A 101 4.17 -1.08 9.23
C ALA A 101 3.72 -2.48 9.67
N ALA A 102 2.64 -2.59 10.44
CA ALA A 102 2.10 -3.89 10.84
C ALA A 102 1.54 -4.66 9.63
N TYR A 103 0.78 -4.00 8.75
CA TYR A 103 0.27 -4.60 7.52
C TYR A 103 1.39 -4.91 6.52
N LEU A 104 2.28 -3.95 6.29
CA LEU A 104 3.42 -4.10 5.39
C LEU A 104 4.38 -5.22 5.85
N SER A 105 4.52 -5.45 7.16
CA SER A 105 5.38 -6.53 7.68
C SER A 105 4.91 -7.91 7.21
N GLU A 106 3.61 -8.09 7.00
CA GLU A 106 3.05 -9.33 6.50
C GLU A 106 3.24 -9.50 5.01
N ILE A 107 3.15 -8.40 4.24
CA ILE A 107 3.47 -8.41 2.81
C ILE A 107 4.94 -8.79 2.63
N VAL A 108 5.85 -8.15 3.37
CA VAL A 108 7.29 -8.46 3.35
C VAL A 108 7.54 -9.92 3.74
N ARG A 109 6.96 -10.39 4.84
CA ARG A 109 7.16 -11.79 5.28
C ARG A 109 6.61 -12.79 4.27
N SER A 110 5.41 -12.55 3.75
CA SER A 110 4.74 -13.46 2.81
C SER A 110 5.46 -13.51 1.46
N GLY A 111 5.95 -12.37 0.96
CA GLY A 111 6.75 -12.33 -0.26
C GLY A 111 8.11 -13.01 -0.12
N LEU A 112 8.74 -12.98 1.07
CA LEU A 112 9.96 -13.75 1.32
C LEU A 112 9.69 -15.25 1.37
N LEU A 113 8.58 -15.66 2.01
CA LEU A 113 8.19 -17.06 2.15
C LEU A 113 7.61 -17.67 0.87
N SER A 114 7.19 -16.86 -0.11
CA SER A 114 6.69 -17.36 -1.38
C SER A 114 7.78 -17.91 -2.30
N VAL A 115 9.06 -17.67 -1.99
CA VAL A 115 10.17 -18.20 -2.78
C VAL A 115 10.42 -19.67 -2.40
N PRO A 116 10.34 -20.63 -3.35
CA PRO A 116 10.54 -22.05 -3.02
C PRO A 116 11.91 -22.32 -2.41
N THR A 117 11.97 -23.15 -1.38
CA THR A 117 13.22 -23.51 -0.69
C THR A 117 14.26 -24.12 -1.64
N GLY A 118 13.81 -24.90 -2.64
CA GLY A 118 14.66 -25.48 -3.68
C GLY A 118 15.50 -24.45 -4.45
N GLN A 119 15.01 -23.21 -4.62
CA GLN A 119 15.81 -22.13 -5.23
C GLN A 119 17.00 -21.74 -4.35
N THR A 120 16.76 -21.69 -3.04
CA THR A 120 17.79 -21.37 -2.03
C THR A 120 18.79 -22.53 -1.90
N GLU A 121 18.31 -23.77 -1.91
CA GLU A 121 19.13 -25.00 -1.84
C GLU A 121 20.00 -25.16 -3.09
N ALA A 122 19.45 -25.00 -4.29
CA ALA A 122 20.20 -25.06 -5.54
C ALA A 122 21.29 -23.98 -5.61
N ALA A 123 20.98 -22.75 -5.20
CA ALA A 123 21.96 -21.67 -5.17
C ALA A 123 23.11 -21.94 -4.18
N ARG A 124 22.82 -22.55 -3.02
CA ARG A 124 23.84 -22.99 -2.07
C ARG A 124 24.68 -24.15 -2.62
N ALA A 125 24.08 -25.10 -3.34
CA ALA A 125 24.79 -26.20 -3.99
C ALA A 125 25.78 -25.71 -5.05
N LEU A 126 25.49 -24.57 -5.70
CA LEU A 126 26.40 -23.86 -6.60
C LEU A 126 27.45 -22.99 -5.89
N GLY A 127 27.60 -23.12 -4.57
CA GLY A 127 28.62 -22.42 -3.78
C GLY A 127 28.31 -20.95 -3.50
N MET A 128 27.07 -20.47 -3.68
CA MET A 128 26.71 -19.09 -3.35
C MET A 128 26.67 -18.86 -1.83
N SER A 129 27.29 -17.78 -1.37
CA SER A 129 27.17 -17.34 0.03
C SER A 129 25.74 -16.92 0.38
N PRO A 130 25.30 -17.00 1.64
CA PRO A 130 23.94 -16.63 2.05
C PRO A 130 23.49 -15.24 1.58
N THR A 131 24.38 -14.25 1.61
CA THR A 131 24.10 -12.89 1.12
C THR A 131 23.90 -12.86 -0.40
N LYS A 132 24.67 -13.65 -1.16
CA LYS A 132 24.52 -13.76 -2.61
C LYS A 132 23.22 -14.47 -2.96
N VAL A 133 22.90 -15.56 -2.27
CA VAL A 133 21.61 -16.27 -2.41
C VAL A 133 20.45 -15.31 -2.16
N PHE A 134 20.49 -14.55 -1.07
CA PHE A 134 19.42 -13.60 -0.77
C PHE A 134 19.29 -12.51 -1.85
N ARG A 135 20.39 -11.80 -2.18
CA ARG A 135 20.34 -10.65 -3.10
C ARG A 135 20.02 -11.03 -4.55
N VAL A 136 20.50 -12.17 -5.01
CA VAL A 136 20.43 -12.56 -6.43
C VAL A 136 19.28 -13.52 -6.71
N VAL A 137 18.91 -14.37 -5.75
CA VAL A 137 17.89 -15.40 -5.96
C VAL A 137 16.60 -15.04 -5.26
N VAL A 138 16.63 -14.84 -3.93
CA VAL A 138 15.40 -14.67 -3.14
C VAL A 138 14.77 -13.29 -3.37
N LEU A 139 15.53 -12.21 -3.17
CA LEU A 139 15.01 -10.85 -3.18
C LEU A 139 14.32 -10.47 -4.51
N PRO A 140 14.87 -10.75 -5.70
CA PRO A 140 14.20 -10.40 -6.95
C PRO A 140 12.87 -11.14 -7.17
N GLN A 141 12.78 -12.40 -6.71
CA GLN A 141 11.54 -13.19 -6.79
C GLN A 141 10.52 -12.68 -5.77
N ALA A 142 10.97 -12.43 -4.54
CA ALA A 142 10.14 -11.92 -3.45
C ALA A 142 9.56 -10.53 -3.77
N LEU A 143 10.37 -9.62 -4.34
CA LEU A 143 9.93 -8.28 -4.74
C LEU A 143 8.80 -8.31 -5.77
N ARG A 144 8.82 -9.25 -6.73
CA ARG A 144 7.74 -9.41 -7.72
C ARG A 144 6.40 -9.74 -7.05
N VAL A 145 6.44 -10.55 -5.99
CA VAL A 145 5.24 -10.94 -5.23
C VAL A 145 4.78 -9.80 -4.31
N MET A 146 5.70 -9.02 -3.75
CA MET A 146 5.38 -7.91 -2.84
C MET A 146 4.84 -6.67 -3.54
N ILE A 147 5.28 -6.35 -4.75
CA ILE A 147 4.95 -5.07 -5.39
C ILE A 147 3.44 -4.83 -5.56
N PRO A 148 2.64 -5.78 -6.10
CA PRO A 148 1.20 -5.55 -6.24
C PRO A 148 0.47 -5.25 -4.92
N PRO A 149 0.65 -6.02 -3.82
CA PRO A 149 0.04 -5.68 -2.55
C PRO A 149 0.62 -4.43 -1.89
N LEU A 150 1.91 -4.11 -2.08
CA LEU A 150 2.47 -2.81 -1.64
C LEU A 150 1.78 -1.63 -2.34
N GLY A 151 1.48 -1.78 -3.64
CA GLY A 151 0.74 -0.78 -4.41
C GLY A 151 -0.69 -0.58 -3.90
N ASN A 152 -1.37 -1.67 -3.54
CA ASN A 152 -2.68 -1.63 -2.91
C ASN A 152 -2.62 -0.93 -1.53
N SER A 153 -1.62 -1.29 -0.70
CA SER A 153 -1.38 -0.64 0.60
C SER A 153 -1.21 0.87 0.47
N PHE A 154 -0.41 1.36 -0.49
CA PHE A 154 -0.25 2.80 -0.71
C PHE A 154 -1.59 3.49 -1.05
N ASN A 155 -2.38 2.88 -1.94
CA ASN A 155 -3.68 3.42 -2.32
C ASN A 155 -4.68 3.42 -1.15
N GLY A 156 -4.65 2.37 -0.32
CA GLY A 156 -5.41 2.29 0.91
C GLY A 156 -5.01 3.40 1.90
N LEU A 157 -3.71 3.57 2.11
CA LEU A 157 -3.14 4.58 2.98
C LEU A 157 -3.55 5.99 2.54
N LEU A 158 -3.50 6.29 1.23
CA LEU A 158 -3.90 7.57 0.66
C LEU A 158 -5.32 7.98 1.05
N LYS A 159 -6.26 7.03 1.10
CA LYS A 159 -7.64 7.28 1.55
C LYS A 159 -7.74 7.31 3.06
N THR A 160 -6.94 6.49 3.73
CA THR A 160 -6.95 6.33 5.18
C THR A 160 -6.34 7.54 5.91
N THR A 161 -5.51 8.36 5.25
CA THR A 161 -5.08 9.66 5.80
C THR A 161 -6.26 10.56 6.16
N THR A 162 -7.44 10.38 5.56
CA THR A 162 -8.65 11.12 5.96
C THR A 162 -8.98 10.97 7.44
N LEU A 163 -8.58 9.88 8.10
CA LEU A 163 -8.79 9.69 9.54
C LEU A 163 -7.99 10.70 10.38
N VAL A 164 -6.88 11.23 9.88
CA VAL A 164 -6.08 12.22 10.62
C VAL A 164 -6.77 13.59 10.71
N SER A 165 -7.82 13.82 9.90
CA SER A 165 -8.69 15.00 10.03
C SER A 165 -9.35 15.10 11.41
N VAL A 166 -9.58 13.96 12.09
CA VAL A 166 -10.21 13.91 13.42
C VAL A 166 -9.31 14.52 14.50
N ILE A 167 -7.99 14.39 14.36
CA ILE A 167 -7.00 15.06 15.22
C ILE A 167 -6.58 16.43 14.66
N SER A 168 -7.38 17.00 13.76
CA SER A 168 -7.22 18.35 13.18
C SER A 168 -6.02 18.53 12.23
N VAL A 169 -5.51 17.46 11.61
CA VAL A 169 -4.57 17.62 10.49
C VAL A 169 -5.30 18.25 9.31
N GLN A 170 -4.75 19.34 8.76
CA GLN A 170 -5.30 20.08 7.62
C GLN A 170 -4.98 19.40 6.28
N GLU A 171 -5.33 18.12 6.15
CA GLU A 171 -5.30 17.37 4.89
C GLU A 171 -6.56 17.63 4.05
N LEU A 172 -6.65 16.98 2.88
CA LEU A 172 -7.71 17.20 1.90
C LEU A 172 -9.13 17.20 2.49
N LEU A 173 -9.52 16.16 3.23
CA LEU A 173 -10.88 16.08 3.79
C LEU A 173 -11.14 17.17 4.85
N ARG A 174 -10.17 17.43 5.74
CA ARG A 174 -10.30 18.49 6.74
C ARG A 174 -10.49 19.87 6.12
N ARG A 175 -9.74 20.18 5.07
CA ARG A 175 -9.86 21.46 4.37
C ARG A 175 -11.16 21.56 3.58
N THR A 176 -11.63 20.46 3.01
CA THR A 176 -12.99 20.39 2.43
C THR A 176 -14.06 20.68 3.49
N GLN A 177 -13.98 20.06 4.67
CA GLN A 177 -14.93 20.31 5.76
C GLN A 177 -14.95 21.78 6.18
N PHE A 178 -13.79 22.44 6.23
CA PHE A 178 -13.69 23.87 6.53
C PHE A 178 -14.43 24.73 5.48
N LEU A 179 -14.21 24.47 4.18
CA LEU A 179 -14.92 25.19 3.12
C LEU A 179 -16.42 24.90 3.10
N VAL A 180 -16.82 23.66 3.40
CA VAL A 180 -18.22 23.29 3.52
C VAL A 180 -18.90 24.07 4.65
N GLN A 181 -18.23 24.27 5.79
CA GLN A 181 -18.76 25.03 6.92
C GLN A 181 -18.94 26.53 6.60
N ILE A 182 -18.04 27.12 5.80
CA ILE A 182 -18.13 28.53 5.41
C ILE A 182 -19.20 28.74 4.35
N ASN A 183 -19.26 27.88 3.33
CA ASN A 183 -20.13 28.05 2.18
C ASN A 183 -21.51 27.42 2.35
N PHE A 184 -21.69 26.56 3.36
CA PHE A 184 -22.90 25.73 3.55
C PHE A 184 -23.23 24.86 2.33
N ARG A 185 -22.20 24.40 1.62
CA ARG A 185 -22.29 23.59 0.37
C ARG A 185 -21.68 22.20 0.58
N VAL A 186 -22.39 21.35 1.33
CA VAL A 186 -21.91 20.02 1.74
C VAL A 186 -21.67 19.11 0.55
N LEU A 187 -22.66 18.99 -0.35
CA LEU A 187 -22.60 18.03 -1.46
C LEU A 187 -21.50 18.43 -2.46
N GLU A 188 -21.43 19.71 -2.83
CA GLU A 188 -20.42 20.26 -3.72
C GLU A 188 -19.00 20.05 -3.17
N GLY A 189 -18.79 20.35 -1.89
CA GLY A 189 -17.48 20.15 -1.25
C GLY A 189 -17.05 18.68 -1.21
N LEU A 190 -17.96 17.76 -0.83
CA LEU A 190 -17.65 16.34 -0.80
C LEU A 190 -17.42 15.76 -2.20
N CYS A 191 -18.18 16.19 -3.21
CA CYS A 191 -17.93 15.83 -4.61
C CYS A 191 -16.56 16.34 -5.09
N ALA A 192 -16.16 17.55 -4.71
CA ALA A 192 -14.84 18.08 -5.05
C ALA A 192 -13.73 17.23 -4.41
N ALA A 193 -13.82 16.92 -3.11
CA ALA A 193 -12.87 16.04 -2.43
C ALA A 193 -12.81 14.64 -3.07
N ALA A 194 -13.96 14.06 -3.41
CA ALA A 194 -14.04 12.77 -4.07
C ALA A 194 -13.33 12.79 -5.44
N LEU A 195 -13.49 13.86 -6.22
CA LEU A 195 -12.79 14.03 -7.49
C LEU A 195 -11.27 14.10 -7.31
N TYR A 196 -10.79 14.83 -6.29
CA TYR A 196 -9.37 14.82 -5.94
C TYR A 196 -8.87 13.41 -5.60
N PHE A 197 -9.56 12.68 -4.72
CA PHE A 197 -9.17 11.31 -4.39
C PHE A 197 -9.17 10.37 -5.60
N LEU A 198 -10.12 10.53 -6.53
CA LEU A 198 -10.15 9.79 -7.79
C LEU A 198 -8.92 10.11 -8.64
N VAL A 199 -8.62 11.39 -8.86
CA VAL A 199 -7.43 11.82 -9.61
C VAL A 199 -6.15 11.27 -8.98
N LEU A 200 -5.99 11.42 -7.67
CA LEU A 200 -4.81 10.90 -6.95
C LEU A 200 -4.68 9.38 -7.07
N THR A 201 -5.79 8.64 -6.91
CA THR A 201 -5.83 7.18 -7.08
C THR A 201 -5.47 6.78 -8.51
N THR A 202 -6.00 7.47 -9.52
CA THR A 202 -5.70 7.21 -10.93
C THR A 202 -4.23 7.47 -11.26
N LEU A 203 -3.67 8.60 -10.82
CA LEU A 203 -2.25 8.91 -10.99
C LEU A 203 -1.36 7.86 -10.32
N TRP A 204 -1.70 7.44 -9.10
CA TRP A 204 -1.00 6.34 -8.44
C TRP A 204 -1.12 5.03 -9.23
N GLY A 205 -2.30 4.70 -9.77
CA GLY A 205 -2.51 3.51 -10.59
C GLY A 205 -1.63 3.48 -11.83
N LEU A 206 -1.39 4.63 -12.46
CA LEU A 206 -0.43 4.74 -13.58
C LEU A 206 1.00 4.45 -13.13
N ILE A 207 1.42 5.03 -12.00
CA ILE A 207 2.76 4.80 -11.41
C ILE A 207 2.92 3.33 -11.04
N GLN A 208 1.92 2.74 -10.37
CA GLN A 208 1.91 1.34 -9.97
C GLN A 208 2.06 0.41 -11.17
N ARG A 209 1.30 0.66 -12.26
CA ARG A 209 1.41 -0.11 -13.50
C ARG A 209 2.81 -0.05 -14.10
N MET A 210 3.45 1.12 -14.08
CA MET A 210 4.83 1.28 -14.55
C MET A 210 5.83 0.46 -13.71
N ILE A 211 5.65 0.45 -12.39
CA ILE A 211 6.50 -0.34 -11.46
C ILE A 211 6.30 -1.83 -11.71
N GLU A 212 5.06 -2.29 -11.80
CA GLU A 212 4.71 -3.70 -12.06
C GLU A 212 5.30 -4.20 -13.38
N VAL A 213 5.14 -3.44 -14.47
CA VAL A 213 5.73 -3.79 -15.77
C VAL A 213 7.26 -3.89 -15.68
N ARG A 214 7.92 -2.98 -14.95
CA ARG A 214 9.37 -3.01 -14.81
C ARG A 214 9.86 -4.26 -14.08
N VAL A 215 9.12 -4.72 -13.07
CA VAL A 215 9.52 -5.86 -12.24
C VAL A 215 9.01 -7.21 -12.80
N GLY A 216 7.93 -7.22 -13.58
CA GLY A 216 7.32 -8.40 -14.20
C GLY A 216 7.95 -8.88 -15.52
N ARG A 217 8.85 -8.10 -16.15
CA ARG A 217 9.48 -8.39 -17.47
C ARG A 217 10.21 -9.74 -17.60
N GLY A 218 10.42 -10.50 -16.51
CA GLY A 218 11.12 -11.79 -16.53
C GLY A 218 10.27 -13.03 -16.78
N TYR A 219 8.94 -13.01 -16.53
CA TYR A 219 8.12 -14.25 -16.53
C TYR A 219 7.05 -14.30 -17.65
N ASP A 220 6.53 -13.14 -18.10
CA ASP A 220 5.55 -13.07 -19.20
C ASP A 220 6.09 -13.63 -20.53
N ARG A 221 7.41 -13.63 -20.70
CA ARG A 221 8.07 -14.27 -21.84
C ARG A 221 7.93 -15.80 -21.84
N ASP A 222 7.89 -16.44 -20.68
CA ASP A 222 7.81 -17.90 -20.55
C ASP A 222 6.36 -18.42 -20.65
N TYR A 223 5.36 -17.64 -20.19
CA TYR A 223 3.95 -18.00 -20.36
C TYR A 223 3.51 -17.93 -21.83
N ARG A 224 3.87 -16.85 -22.56
CA ARG A 224 3.59 -16.76 -24.01
C ARG A 224 4.34 -17.80 -24.84
N ARG A 225 5.53 -18.26 -24.39
CA ARG A 225 6.27 -19.35 -25.07
C ARG A 225 5.68 -20.74 -24.84
N LYS A 226 5.07 -21.01 -23.68
CA LYS A 226 4.51 -22.35 -23.36
C LYS A 226 3.01 -22.49 -23.65
N GLY A 227 2.26 -21.39 -23.68
CA GLY A 227 0.80 -21.42 -23.88
C GLY A 227 0.31 -21.24 -25.32
N GLY A 228 1.15 -20.74 -26.23
CA GLY A 228 0.73 -20.40 -27.61
C GLY A 228 0.81 -21.52 -28.64
N THR A 229 0.88 -22.80 -28.24
CA THR A 229 1.06 -23.90 -29.21
C THR A 229 0.22 -25.15 -28.94
N LYS A 230 -0.45 -25.23 -27.79
CA LYS A 230 -1.25 -26.41 -27.42
C LYS A 230 -2.76 -26.21 -27.61
N THR A 231 -3.28 -24.99 -27.39
CA THR A 231 -4.70 -24.68 -27.60
C THR A 231 -5.06 -24.60 -29.08
N ASP A 232 -4.26 -23.92 -29.91
CA ASP A 232 -4.49 -23.87 -31.37
C ASP A 232 -4.53 -25.26 -32.01
N LYS A 233 -3.65 -26.18 -31.58
CA LYS A 233 -3.59 -27.53 -32.15
C LYS A 233 -4.76 -28.42 -31.73
N LEU A 234 -5.39 -28.17 -30.58
CA LEU A 234 -6.58 -28.92 -30.17
C LEU A 234 -7.79 -28.48 -30.98
N ASP A 235 -7.99 -27.17 -31.15
CA ASP A 235 -9.11 -26.63 -31.93
C ASP A 235 -9.02 -27.03 -33.40
N ASP A 236 -7.83 -27.01 -34.00
CA ASP A 236 -7.62 -27.48 -35.38
C ASP A 236 -7.92 -28.99 -35.52
N SER A 237 -7.53 -29.82 -34.55
CA SER A 237 -7.77 -31.26 -34.59
C SER A 237 -9.25 -31.63 -34.39
N VAL A 238 -9.99 -30.86 -33.59
CA VAL A 238 -11.43 -31.03 -33.39
C VAL A 238 -12.19 -30.59 -34.63
N MET A 239 -11.78 -29.48 -35.26
CA MET A 239 -12.34 -29.00 -36.52
C MET A 239 -12.07 -29.97 -37.69
N GLU A 240 -10.88 -30.56 -37.79
CA GLU A 240 -10.58 -31.61 -38.78
C GLU A 240 -11.40 -32.88 -38.53
N ALA A 241 -11.56 -33.30 -37.28
CA ALA A 241 -12.37 -34.48 -36.94
C ALA A 241 -13.86 -34.28 -37.25
N GLU A 242 -14.39 -33.06 -37.07
CA GLU A 242 -15.78 -32.72 -37.41
C GLU A 242 -15.99 -32.57 -38.93
N ALA A 243 -14.97 -32.16 -39.68
CA ALA A 243 -15.04 -32.03 -41.13
C ALA A 243 -14.98 -33.38 -41.86
N VAL A 244 -14.31 -34.40 -41.29
CA VAL A 244 -14.24 -35.76 -41.85
C VAL A 244 -15.55 -36.55 -41.64
N ASN A 245 -16.42 -36.10 -40.75
CA ASN A 245 -17.65 -36.79 -40.36
C ASN A 245 -18.93 -36.19 -40.96
N ARG A 246 -18.80 -35.34 -41.99
CA ARG A 246 -19.88 -34.79 -42.83
C ARG A 246 -19.72 -35.22 -44.28
#